data_AF-A0A958ZNZ5-F1
#
_entry.id   AF-A0A958ZNZ5-F1
#
_cell.length_a   1.000
_cell.length_b   1.000
_cell.length_c   1.000
_cell.angle_alpha   90.00
_cell.angle_beta   90.00
_cell.angle_gamma   90.00
#
_symmetry.space_group_name_H-M   'P 1'
#
loop_
_entity.id
_entity.type
_entity.pdbx_description
1 polymer ?
#
loop_
_entity_poly.entity_id
_entity_poly.type
_entity_poly.pdbx_seq_one_letter_code
_entity_poly.pdbx_strand_id
1 'polypeptide(L)'
;IQHSHGKNFNDFINEYRITEICERLEKDTKYTIEAIASEVGLSSNSTFYEAFRKVMNCTPAEYRKRLQNGDAPTQNSGLRSVTSGMPA
;
A
#
# COMPACT_ATOMS: atom_id res chain seq x y z
N ILE A 1 3.75 -31.14 -7.16
CA ILE A 1 4.24 -30.55 -5.91
C ILE A 1 3.86 -29.08 -5.95
N GLN A 2 2.89 -28.64 -5.16
CA GLN A 2 2.39 -27.27 -5.18
C GLN A 2 2.79 -26.61 -3.86
N HIS A 3 3.93 -25.92 -3.87
CA HIS A 3 4.45 -25.21 -2.71
C HIS A 3 3.65 -23.91 -2.49
N SER A 4 2.47 -24.01 -1.89
CA SER A 4 1.61 -22.86 -1.58
C SER A 4 1.58 -22.55 -0.08
N HIS A 5 2.74 -22.49 0.58
CA HIS A 5 2.87 -22.07 1.99
C HIS A 5 3.44 -20.64 2.14
N GLY A 6 3.66 -19.91 1.05
CA GLY A 6 4.26 -18.57 1.08
C GLY A 6 3.33 -17.44 1.49
N LYS A 7 2.03 -17.67 1.70
CA LYS A 7 1.06 -16.59 1.95
C LYS A 7 1.21 -15.94 3.32
N ASN A 8 1.48 -16.69 4.41
CA ASN A 8 1.52 -16.09 5.75
C ASN A 8 2.80 -15.31 6.05
N PHE A 9 3.97 -15.86 5.70
CA PHE A 9 5.25 -15.18 5.99
C PHE A 9 5.44 -13.94 5.12
N ASN A 10 5.15 -14.03 3.82
CA ASN A 10 5.24 -12.85 2.96
C ASN A 10 4.20 -11.79 3.33
N ASP A 11 2.98 -12.16 3.73
CA ASP A 11 1.96 -11.20 4.16
C ASP A 11 2.41 -10.47 5.44
N PHE A 12 2.99 -11.18 6.41
CA PHE A 12 3.59 -10.57 7.60
C PHE A 12 4.73 -9.61 7.27
N ILE A 13 5.67 -10.02 6.40
CA ILE A 13 6.78 -9.15 5.98
C ILE A 13 6.27 -7.94 5.20
N ASN A 14 5.27 -8.13 4.33
CA ASN A 14 4.68 -7.04 3.56
C ASN A 14 3.96 -6.06 4.50
N GLU A 15 3.17 -6.54 5.46
CA GLU A 15 2.53 -5.70 6.47
C GLU A 15 3.55 -4.86 7.23
N TYR A 16 4.61 -5.49 7.74
CA TYR A 16 5.72 -4.80 8.41
C TYR A 16 6.34 -3.71 7.52
N ARG A 17 6.60 -4.02 6.25
CA ARG A 17 7.14 -3.06 5.27
C ARG A 17 6.19 -1.89 5.02
N ILE A 18 4.87 -2.13 4.94
CA ILE A 18 3.88 -1.05 4.77
C ILE A 18 3.89 -0.12 5.98
N THR A 19 3.91 -0.67 7.19
CA THR A 19 3.99 0.13 8.42
C THR A 19 5.24 1.00 8.41
N GLU A 20 6.39 0.43 8.07
CA GLU A 20 7.66 1.18 8.01
C GLU A 20 7.64 2.28 6.92
N ILE A 21 7.00 2.02 5.78
CA ILE A 21 6.79 3.03 4.72
C ILE A 21 5.97 4.20 5.27
N CYS A 22 4.89 3.92 5.99
CA CYS A 22 4.01 4.95 6.55
C CYS A 22 4.75 5.79 7.59
N GLU A 23 5.47 5.15 8.52
CA GLU A 23 6.27 5.86 9.54
C GLU A 23 7.35 6.75 8.91
N ARG A 24 8.03 6.28 7.85
CA ARG A 24 8.99 7.10 7.10
C ARG A 24 8.31 8.27 6.41
N LEU A 25 7.14 8.05 5.81
CA LEU A 25 6.38 9.11 5.13
C LEU A 25 5.87 10.17 6.09
N GLU A 26 5.50 9.78 7.33
CA GLU A 26 5.13 10.70 8.41
C GLU A 26 6.33 11.54 8.89
N LYS A 27 7.52 10.94 8.96
CA LYS A 27 8.76 11.65 9.34
C LYS A 27 9.27 12.57 8.24
N ASP A 28 9.23 12.13 6.99
CA ASP A 28 9.69 12.91 5.83
C ASP A 28 8.73 12.75 4.63
N THR A 29 7.81 13.72 4.53
CA THR A 29 6.79 13.78 3.48
C THR A 29 7.34 14.16 2.09
N LYS A 30 8.65 14.43 1.98
CA LYS A 30 9.30 14.75 0.70
C LYS A 30 9.45 13.51 -0.16
N TYR A 31 9.68 12.35 0.47
CA TYR A 31 9.77 11.08 -0.25
C TYR A 31 8.43 10.64 -0.83
N THR A 32 8.50 9.97 -1.98
CA THR A 32 7.34 9.28 -2.56
C THR A 32 7.22 7.90 -1.94
N ILE A 33 5.98 7.43 -1.82
CA ILE A 33 5.72 6.07 -1.32
C ILE A 33 6.40 5.01 -2.20
N GLU A 34 6.49 5.24 -3.51
CA GLU A 34 7.22 4.37 -4.44
C GLU A 34 8.73 4.34 -4.16
N ALA A 35 9.34 5.47 -3.80
CA ALA A 35 10.76 5.52 -3.45
C ALA A 35 11.04 4.69 -2.17
N ILE A 36 10.21 4.88 -1.14
CA ILE A 36 10.36 4.13 0.12
C ILE A 36 10.04 2.64 -0.09
N ALA A 37 9.03 2.32 -0.90
CA ALA A 37 8.70 0.94 -1.26
C ALA A 37 9.87 0.23 -1.98
N SER A 38 10.56 0.95 -2.87
CA SER A 38 11.76 0.45 -3.51
C SER A 38 12.89 0.19 -2.50
N GLU A 39 13.09 1.10 -1.54
CA GLU A 39 14.08 0.96 -0.46
C GLU A 39 13.83 -0.27 0.43
N VAL A 40 12.57 -0.55 0.79
CA VAL A 40 12.22 -1.70 1.64
C VAL A 40 12.13 -3.03 0.87
N GLY A 41 12.44 -3.01 -0.44
CA GLY A 41 12.47 -4.21 -1.29
C GLY A 41 11.09 -4.71 -1.74
N LEU A 42 10.12 -3.81 -1.92
CA LEU A 42 8.83 -4.09 -2.55
C LEU A 42 8.92 -3.85 -4.07
N SER A 43 9.20 -4.91 -4.83
CA SER A 43 9.34 -4.82 -6.29
C SER A 43 8.01 -5.00 -7.05
N SER A 44 7.03 -5.66 -6.42
CA SER A 44 5.73 -5.95 -7.04
C SER A 44 4.68 -4.92 -6.66
N ASN A 45 4.31 -4.08 -7.62
CA ASN A 45 3.23 -3.10 -7.48
C ASN A 45 1.92 -3.76 -6.99
N SER A 46 1.47 -4.87 -7.59
CA SER A 46 0.22 -5.53 -7.16
C SER A 46 0.25 -5.95 -5.69
N THR A 47 1.31 -6.62 -5.26
CA THR A 47 1.50 -7.04 -3.86
C THR A 47 1.59 -5.85 -2.91
N PHE A 48 2.27 -4.79 -3.34
CA PHE A 48 2.34 -3.55 -2.59
C PHE A 48 0.95 -2.92 -2.40
N TYR A 49 0.18 -2.74 -3.48
CA TYR A 49 -1.16 -2.14 -3.40
C TYR A 49 -2.13 -2.98 -2.56
N GLU A 50 -2.07 -4.31 -2.69
CA GLU A 50 -2.89 -5.22 -1.87
C GLU A 50 -2.52 -5.15 -0.39
N ALA A 51 -1.23 -5.25 -0.05
CA ALA A 51 -0.77 -5.13 1.32
C ALA A 51 -1.05 -3.74 1.90
N PHE A 52 -0.79 -2.67 1.14
CA PHE A 52 -1.01 -1.29 1.58
C PHE A 52 -2.48 -1.05 1.91
N ARG A 53 -3.40 -1.48 1.03
CA ARG A 53 -4.84 -1.38 1.27
C ARG A 53 -5.29 -2.24 2.44
N LYS A 54 -4.67 -3.39 2.67
CA LYS A 54 -5.01 -4.27 3.80
C LYS A 54 -4.63 -3.65 5.15
N VAL A 55 -3.46 -3.02 5.23
CA VAL A 55 -2.92 -2.42 6.46
C VAL A 55 -3.53 -1.05 6.73
N MET A 56 -3.55 -0.16 5.73
CA MET A 56 -3.94 1.24 5.89
C MET A 56 -5.40 1.52 5.52
N ASN A 57 -6.08 0.56 4.88
CA ASN A 57 -7.47 0.67 4.42
C ASN A 57 -7.73 1.85 3.45
N CYS A 58 -6.68 2.39 2.83
CA CYS A 58 -6.74 3.46 1.82
C CYS A 58 -5.63 3.25 0.78
N THR A 59 -5.66 4.04 -0.31
CA THR A 59 -4.55 4.01 -1.27
C THR A 59 -3.33 4.78 -0.75
N PRO A 60 -2.10 4.45 -1.20
CA PRO A 60 -0.89 5.19 -0.85
C PRO A 60 -1.00 6.68 -1.24
N ALA A 61 -1.57 6.97 -2.41
CA ALA A 61 -1.79 8.35 -2.85
C ALA A 61 -2.72 9.13 -1.89
N GLU A 62 -3.82 8.49 -1.45
CA GLU A 62 -4.71 9.08 -0.44
C GLU A 62 -3.99 9.29 0.89
N TYR A 63 -3.22 8.30 1.35
CA TYR A 63 -2.47 8.41 2.60
C TYR A 63 -1.50 9.61 2.57
N ARG A 64 -0.75 9.77 1.47
CA ARG A 64 0.12 10.93 1.29
C ARG A 64 -0.66 12.25 1.29
N LYS A 65 -1.80 12.28 0.59
CA LYS A 65 -2.64 13.48 0.54
C LYS A 65 -3.19 13.84 1.92
N ARG A 66 -3.50 12.85 2.77
CA ARG A 66 -3.93 13.03 4.16
C ARG A 66 -2.83 13.65 5.02
N LEU A 67 -1.58 13.17 4.88
CA LEU A 67 -0.44 13.76 5.59
C LEU A 67 -0.19 15.22 5.20
N GLN A 68 -0.47 15.59 3.95
CA GLN A 68 -0.31 16.96 3.46
C GLN A 68 -1.45 17.89 3.85
N ASN A 69 -2.69 17.39 4.00
CA ASN A 69 -3.86 18.23 4.26
C ASN A 69 -4.33 18.22 5.72
N GLY A 70 -3.86 17.32 6.59
CA GLY A 70 -4.26 17.29 8.01
C GLY A 70 -5.73 16.91 8.27
N ASP A 71 -6.51 16.62 7.23
CA ASP A 71 -7.92 16.24 7.34
C ASP A 71 -8.11 14.77 7.75
N ALA A 72 -8.84 14.58 8.85
CA ALA A 72 -9.32 13.31 9.37
C ALA A 72 -10.29 12.60 8.38
N PRO A 73 -10.43 11.27 8.43
CA PRO A 73 -11.08 10.50 7.37
C PRO A 73 -12.60 10.77 7.35
N THR A 74 -13.05 11.55 6.36
CA THR A 74 -14.45 11.48 5.92
C THR A 74 -14.56 10.37 4.89
N GLN A 75 -15.18 9.27 5.30
CA GLN A 75 -15.58 8.15 4.44
C GLN A 75 -16.43 8.69 3.29
N ASN A 76 -15.86 8.80 2.09
CA ASN A 76 -16.66 9.00 0.89
C ASN A 76 -16.62 7.73 0.04
N SER A 77 -17.72 6.98 0.13
CA SER A 77 -18.15 5.96 -0.81
C SER A 77 -17.99 6.45 -2.26
N GLY A 78 -16.85 6.11 -2.86
CA GLY A 78 -16.47 6.56 -4.19
C GLY A 78 -15.64 5.54 -4.96
N LEU A 79 -15.81 4.24 -4.68
CA LEU A 79 -15.26 3.18 -5.54
C LEU A 79 -16.13 3.05 -6.79
N ARG A 80 -16.08 4.06 -7.66
CA ARG A 80 -16.51 3.95 -9.05
C ARG A 80 -15.39 3.25 -9.84
N SER A 81 -15.64 1.97 -10.10
CA SER A 81 -15.16 1.09 -11.17
C SER A 81 -13.95 1.54 -12.00
N VAL A 82 -12.87 0.73 -12.00
CA VAL A 82 -12.09 0.37 -13.22
C VAL A 82 -11.25 -0.90 -12.98
N THR A 83 -11.79 -2.09 -13.26
CA THR A 83 -11.00 -3.18 -13.88
C THR A 83 -11.95 -4.04 -14.73
N SER A 84 -12.46 -3.43 -15.79
CA SER A 84 -12.86 -4.15 -16.99
C SER A 84 -11.58 -4.67 -17.67
N GLY A 85 -11.44 -5.99 -17.83
CA GLY A 85 -10.50 -6.60 -18.78
C GLY A 85 -9.36 -7.40 -18.17
N MET A 86 -9.62 -8.68 -17.87
CA MET A 86 -8.61 -9.74 -17.94
C MET A 86 -8.92 -10.55 -19.21
N PRO A 87 -8.06 -10.55 -20.24
CA PRO A 87 -8.27 -11.38 -21.44
C PRO A 87 -7.83 -12.83 -21.20
N ALA A 88 -8.59 -13.76 -21.77
CA ALA A 88 -8.14 -15.09 -22.15
C ALA A 88 -8.21 -15.19 -23.68
#